data_AF-K5WTQ8-F1
#
_entry.id   AF-K5WTQ8-F1
#
_cell.length_a   1.000
_cell.length_b   1.000
_cell.length_c   1.000
_cell.angle_alpha   90.00
_cell.angle_beta   90.00
_cell.angle_gamma   90.00
#
_symmetry.space_group_name_H-M   'P 1'
#
loop_
_entity.id
_entity.type
_entity.pdbx_description
1 polymer ?
#
loop_
_entity_poly.entity_id
_entity_poly.type
_entity_poly.pdbx_seq_one_letter_code
_entity_poly.pdbx_strand_id
1 'polypeptide(L)'
;MTPHRHWFKSYSPHRIPIRLADNSTVYSAGVGSVVFQPVVNGKETRAVEFTRVLHVPDLRSNLLSCLYLARHKGFNITISAHSIDFKYQARTLFTATIHSNNSSLLEPVPLPSSFGSLSGH
;
A
#
# COMPACT_ATOMS: atom_id res chain seq x y z
N MET A 1 -5.50 1.56 3.72
CA MET A 1 -6.32 0.61 4.49
C MET A 1 -6.02 -0.77 3.97
N THR A 2 -5.93 -1.77 4.84
CA THR A 2 -5.59 -3.15 4.43
C THR A 2 -6.29 -4.17 5.32
N PRO A 3 -6.69 -5.34 4.80
CA PRO A 3 -7.11 -6.47 5.64
C PRO A 3 -5.93 -7.26 6.23
N HIS A 4 -4.69 -6.97 5.82
CA HIS A 4 -3.54 -7.80 6.18
C HIS A 4 -2.89 -7.33 7.48
N ARG A 5 -3.28 -7.93 8.61
CA ARG A 5 -2.69 -7.63 9.93
C ARG A 5 -1.17 -7.79 9.99
N HIS A 6 -0.61 -8.77 9.29
CA HIS A 6 0.81 -9.12 9.36
C HIS A 6 1.72 -8.13 8.61
N TRP A 7 1.17 -7.19 7.82
CA TRP A 7 1.96 -6.14 7.15
C TRP A 7 2.40 -5.01 8.07
N PHE A 8 1.81 -4.94 9.26
CA PHE A 8 2.04 -3.84 10.18
C PHE A 8 3.34 -4.00 10.97
N LYS A 9 4.24 -3.03 10.80
CA LYS A 9 5.45 -2.87 11.62
C LYS A 9 5.11 -2.40 13.02
N SER A 10 4.19 -1.44 13.14
CA SER A 10 3.62 -0.97 14.39
C SER A 10 2.12 -1.19 14.39
N TYR A 11 1.50 -1.44 15.55
CA TYR A 11 0.07 -1.68 15.64
C TYR A 11 -0.50 -1.33 17.00
N SER A 12 -1.64 -0.63 17.00
CA SER A 12 -2.48 -0.45 18.17
C SER A 12 -3.94 -0.79 17.86
N PRO A 13 -4.69 -1.36 18.82
CA PRO A 13 -6.15 -1.49 18.69
C PRO A 13 -6.78 -0.12 18.45
N HIS A 14 -7.65 -0.04 17.45
CA HIS A 14 -8.31 1.19 17.06
C HIS A 14 -9.53 0.86 16.22
N ARG A 15 -10.72 1.13 16.75
CA ARG A 15 -11.99 0.76 16.14
C ARG A 15 -12.79 2.00 15.78
N ILE A 16 -12.93 2.24 14.48
CA ILE A 16 -13.78 3.31 13.93
C ILE A 16 -14.66 2.75 12.81
N PRO A 17 -15.88 3.29 12.63
CA PRO A 17 -16.73 2.94 11.50
C PRO A 17 -16.20 3.54 10.20
N ILE A 18 -16.30 2.78 9.12
CA ILE A 18 -15.90 3.17 7.77
C ILE A 18 -17.07 2.87 6.84
N ARG A 19 -17.61 3.92 6.21
CA ARG A 19 -18.68 3.79 5.22
C ARG A 19 -18.08 3.52 3.84
N LEU A 20 -18.50 2.44 3.21
CA LEU A 20 -18.12 2.06 1.86
C LEU A 20 -19.04 2.73 0.82
N ALA A 21 -18.65 2.67 -0.45
CA ALA A 21 -19.37 3.28 -1.56
C ALA A 21 -20.76 2.64 -1.80
N ASP A 22 -20.93 1.37 -1.42
CA ASP A 22 -22.20 0.65 -1.45
C ASP A 22 -23.10 0.97 -0.23
N ASN A 23 -22.76 2.00 0.54
CA ASN A 23 -23.39 2.41 1.80
C ASN A 23 -23.27 1.43 2.97
N SER A 24 -22.61 0.28 2.81
CA SER A 24 -22.32 -0.61 3.93
C SER A 24 -21.31 0.03 4.89
N THR A 25 -21.28 -0.43 6.14
CA THR A 25 -20.32 0.03 7.14
C THR A 25 -19.47 -1.15 7.61
N VAL A 26 -18.15 -1.00 7.51
CA VAL A 26 -17.15 -1.91 8.08
C VAL A 26 -16.39 -1.23 9.20
N TYR A 27 -15.65 -1.99 10.02
CA TYR A 27 -14.91 -1.44 11.14
C TYR A 27 -13.41 -1.70 11.03
N SER A 28 -12.60 -0.74 11.45
CA SER A 28 -11.18 -1.02 11.69
C SER A 28 -11.02 -1.90 12.93
N ALA A 29 -10.05 -2.79 12.90
CA ALA A 29 -9.58 -3.52 14.08
C ALA A 29 -8.34 -2.87 14.70
N GLY A 30 -7.61 -2.06 13.95
CA GLY A 30 -6.43 -1.36 14.44
C GLY A 30 -5.91 -0.29 13.50
N VAL A 31 -4.86 0.38 13.97
CA VAL A 31 -4.11 1.39 13.22
C VAL A 31 -2.62 1.17 13.45
N GLY A 32 -1.80 1.53 12.48
CA GLY A 32 -0.36 1.41 12.62
C GLY A 32 0.39 1.87 11.39
N SER A 33 1.63 1.39 11.25
CA SER A 33 2.47 1.67 10.09
C SER A 33 2.78 0.42 9.28
N VAL A 34 2.83 0.58 7.96
CA VAL A 34 3.19 -0.45 6.99
C VAL A 34 4.37 0.07 6.18
N VAL A 35 5.41 -0.75 6.07
CA VAL A 35 6.59 -0.43 5.26
C VAL A 35 6.56 -1.32 4.03
N PHE A 36 6.83 -0.72 2.86
CA PHE A 36 7.07 -1.49 1.65
C PHE A 36 8.26 -0.92 0.91
N GLN A 37 8.89 -1.78 0.11
CA GLN A 37 10.06 -1.46 -0.69
C GLN A 37 9.62 -1.34 -2.16
N PRO A 38 9.49 -0.11 -2.71
CA PRO A 38 9.01 0.05 -4.07
C PRO A 38 10.06 -0.38 -5.09
N VAL A 39 9.57 -0.84 -6.25
CA VAL A 39 10.36 -0.99 -7.48
C VAL A 39 9.92 0.10 -8.45
N VAL A 40 10.87 0.86 -8.98
CA VAL A 40 10.61 1.85 -10.02
C VAL A 40 11.59 1.59 -11.16
N ASN A 41 11.08 1.40 -12.38
CA ASN A 41 11.88 1.05 -13.56
C ASN A 41 12.77 -0.19 -13.33
N GLY A 42 12.22 -1.22 -12.69
CA GLY A 42 12.94 -2.47 -12.40
C GLY A 42 14.00 -2.38 -11.29
N LYS A 43 14.13 -1.23 -10.61
CA LYS A 43 15.09 -1.04 -9.53
C LYS A 43 14.40 -0.75 -8.20
N GLU A 44 14.82 -1.45 -7.15
CA GLU A 44 14.40 -1.13 -5.78
C GLU A 44 14.81 0.31 -5.43
N THR A 45 13.87 1.06 -4.86
CA THR A 45 14.10 2.45 -4.46
C THR A 45 14.32 2.54 -2.94
N ARG A 46 13.96 3.65 -2.30
CA ARG A 46 14.02 3.76 -0.83
C ARG A 46 12.72 3.21 -0.25
N ALA A 47 12.81 2.40 0.80
CA ALA A 47 11.64 1.95 1.55
C ALA A 47 10.73 3.12 1.94
N VAL A 48 9.43 2.93 1.75
CA VAL A 48 8.39 3.91 2.07
C VAL A 48 7.56 3.38 3.22
N GLU A 49 7.41 4.20 4.26
CA GLU A 49 6.55 3.90 5.41
C GLU A 49 5.24 4.67 5.31
N PHE A 50 4.14 3.95 5.14
CA PHE A 50 2.81 4.49 5.31
C PHE A 50 2.47 4.49 6.80
N THR A 51 2.21 5.68 7.35
CA THR A 51 1.80 5.85 8.74
C THR A 51 0.28 5.99 8.85
N ARG A 52 -0.26 5.60 10.01
CA ARG A 52 -1.71 5.65 10.31
C ARG A 52 -2.57 4.87 9.31
N VAL A 53 -2.07 3.72 8.87
CA VAL A 53 -2.82 2.78 8.04
C VAL A 53 -3.86 2.09 8.92
N LEU A 54 -5.12 2.09 8.49
CA LEU A 54 -6.17 1.33 9.16
C LEU A 54 -6.11 -0.14 8.73
N HIS A 55 -6.12 -1.03 9.72
CA HIS A 55 -6.36 -2.46 9.55
C HIS A 55 -7.87 -2.71 9.58
N VAL A 56 -8.41 -3.24 8.50
CA VAL A 56 -9.85 -3.43 8.29
C VAL A 56 -10.06 -4.85 7.76
N PRO A 57 -10.27 -5.86 8.63
CA PRO A 57 -10.34 -7.26 8.23
C PRO A 57 -11.42 -7.56 7.19
N ASP A 58 -12.57 -6.89 7.32
CA ASP A 58 -13.74 -7.11 6.44
C ASP A 58 -13.55 -6.50 5.03
N LEU A 59 -12.46 -5.76 4.81
CA LEU A 59 -12.15 -5.16 3.53
C LEU A 59 -11.53 -6.21 2.60
N ARG A 60 -12.13 -6.46 1.44
CA ARG A 60 -11.64 -7.50 0.50
C ARG A 60 -10.37 -7.12 -0.26
N SER A 61 -9.97 -5.85 -0.24
CA SER A 61 -8.84 -5.33 -1.01
C SER A 61 -8.19 -4.13 -0.31
N ASN A 62 -6.95 -3.82 -0.67
CA ASN A 62 -6.28 -2.63 -0.14
C ASN A 62 -6.87 -1.35 -0.75
N LEU A 63 -7.00 -0.31 0.06
CA LEU A 63 -7.42 1.02 -0.39
C LEU A 63 -6.35 2.05 -0.03
N LEU A 64 -5.87 2.78 -1.04
CA LEU A 64 -4.97 3.92 -0.87
C LEU A 64 -5.73 5.21 -1.18
N SER A 65 -5.75 6.15 -0.24
CA SER A 65 -6.43 7.44 -0.45
C SER A 65 -5.50 8.41 -1.20
N CYS A 66 -5.57 8.40 -2.53
CA CYS A 66 -4.76 9.27 -3.39
C CYS A 66 -5.00 10.76 -3.10
N LEU A 67 -6.27 11.16 -2.90
CA LEU A 67 -6.61 12.55 -2.59
C LEU A 67 -6.04 13.00 -1.24
N TYR A 68 -5.98 12.11 -0.25
CA TYR A 68 -5.34 12.42 1.02
C TYR A 68 -3.84 12.66 0.84
N LEU A 69 -3.16 11.82 0.05
CA LEU A 69 -1.74 12.00 -0.26
C LEU A 69 -1.49 13.33 -0.99
N ALA A 70 -2.32 13.66 -1.97
CA ALA A 70 -2.20 14.90 -2.73
C ALA A 70 -2.42 16.14 -1.85
N ARG A 71 -3.54 16.17 -1.10
CA ARG A 71 -3.95 17.35 -0.32
C ARG A 71 -3.16 17.57 0.97
N HIS A 72 -2.72 16.50 1.61
CA HIS A 72 -2.16 16.57 2.97
C HIS A 72 -0.72 16.08 3.10
N LYS A 73 -0.19 15.41 2.08
CA LYS A 73 1.18 14.86 2.10
C LYS A 73 2.06 15.41 0.97
N GLY A 74 1.56 16.36 0.18
CA GLY A 74 2.35 17.03 -0.86
C GLY A 74 2.71 16.14 -2.04
N PHE A 75 1.95 15.07 -2.27
CA PHE A 75 2.15 14.22 -3.42
C PHE A 75 1.58 14.89 -4.68
N ASN A 76 2.33 14.81 -5.78
CA ASN A 76 1.80 14.98 -7.11
C ASN A 76 1.54 13.59 -7.69
N ILE A 77 0.29 13.31 -8.06
CA ILE A 77 -0.15 12.01 -8.54
C ILE A 77 -0.55 12.15 -10.00
N THR A 78 0.10 11.40 -10.88
CA THR A 78 -0.22 11.37 -12.32
C THR A 78 -0.77 10.00 -12.66
N ILE A 79 -1.96 9.96 -13.26
CA ILE A 79 -2.61 8.72 -13.70
C ILE A 79 -2.53 8.68 -15.23
N SER A 80 -1.89 7.63 -15.74
CA SER A 80 -1.76 7.31 -17.16
C SER A 80 -2.62 6.08 -17.50
N ALA A 81 -2.63 5.67 -18.77
CA ALA A 81 -3.42 4.49 -19.19
C ALA A 81 -2.98 3.17 -18.52
N HIS A 82 -1.69 3.03 -18.19
CA HIS A 82 -1.11 1.77 -17.70
C HIS A 82 -0.51 1.88 -16.29
N SER A 83 -0.38 3.08 -15.74
CA SER A 83 0.33 3.29 -14.49
C SER A 83 -0.15 4.53 -13.73
N ILE A 84 0.14 4.55 -12.44
CA ILE A 84 -0.01 5.70 -11.55
C ILE A 84 1.35 6.04 -10.97
N ASP A 85 1.80 7.28 -11.16
CA ASP A 85 3.04 7.80 -10.59
C ASP A 85 2.75 8.60 -9.32
N PHE A 86 3.42 8.23 -8.23
CA PHE A 86 3.35 8.95 -6.95
C PHE A 86 4.63 9.73 -6.72
N LYS A 87 4.60 11.04 -6.98
CA LYS A 87 5.75 11.94 -6.89
C LYS A 87 5.70 12.76 -5.61
N TYR A 88 6.84 12.90 -4.95
CA TYR A 88 7.04 13.82 -3.83
C TYR A 88 8.30 14.65 -4.09
N GLN A 89 8.21 15.97 -3.95
CA GLN A 89 9.32 16.90 -4.27
C GLN A 89 9.93 16.64 -5.67
N ALA A 90 9.06 16.50 -6.68
CA ALA A 90 9.40 16.19 -8.07
C ALA A 90 10.08 14.84 -8.33
N ARG A 91 10.26 13.99 -7.32
CA ARG A 91 10.83 12.63 -7.45
C ARG A 91 9.73 11.58 -7.38
N THR A 92 9.70 10.63 -8.31
CA THR A 92 8.84 9.45 -8.21
C THR A 92 9.32 8.58 -7.05
N LEU A 93 8.47 8.41 -6.04
CA LEU A 93 8.78 7.53 -4.89
C LEU A 93 8.37 6.10 -5.17
N PHE A 94 7.20 5.91 -5.77
CA PHE A 94 6.66 4.61 -6.13
C PHE A 94 5.65 4.75 -7.27
N THR A 95 5.39 3.63 -7.94
CA THR A 95 4.42 3.51 -9.03
C THR A 95 3.40 2.43 -8.69
N ALA A 96 2.21 2.53 -9.28
CA ALA A 96 1.24 1.44 -9.31
C ALA A 96 0.94 1.06 -10.75
N THR A 97 0.89 -0.23 -11.05
CA THR A 97 0.54 -0.75 -12.38
C THR A 97 -0.96 -0.92 -12.46
N ILE A 98 -1.59 -0.40 -13.51
CA ILE A 98 -3.03 -0.50 -13.75
C ILE A 98 -3.32 -1.75 -14.58
N HIS A 99 -4.24 -2.58 -14.09
CA HIS A 99 -4.70 -3.79 -14.76
C HIS A 99 -6.02 -3.57 -15.49
N SER A 100 -6.40 -4.51 -16.36
CA SER A 100 -7.60 -4.44 -17.22
C SER A 100 -8.92 -4.32 -16.46
N ASN A 101 -8.95 -4.71 -15.17
CA ASN A 101 -10.12 -4.60 -14.29
C ASN A 101 -10.19 -3.25 -13.55
N ASN A 102 -9.42 -2.24 -13.96
CA ASN A 102 -9.28 -0.94 -13.31
C ASN A 102 -8.76 -1.00 -11.86
N SER A 103 -8.15 -2.11 -11.46
CA SER A 103 -7.41 -2.19 -10.20
C SER A 103 -5.95 -1.80 -10.42
N SER A 104 -5.33 -1.23 -9.39
CA SER A 104 -3.92 -0.88 -9.43
C SER A 104 -3.14 -1.62 -8.36
N LEU A 105 -2.00 -2.21 -8.72
CA LEU A 105 -1.09 -2.86 -7.78
C LEU A 105 0.12 -1.97 -7.53
N LEU A 106 0.37 -1.64 -6.26
CA LEU A 106 1.69 -1.13 -5.84
C LEU A 106 2.64 -2.31 -5.89
N GLU A 107 3.46 -2.43 -6.93
CA GLU A 107 4.40 -3.56 -7.10
C GLU A 107 5.31 -3.68 -5.87
N PRO A 108 5.12 -4.71 -5.01
CA PRO A 108 6.12 -5.08 -4.04
C PRO A 108 7.05 -6.08 -4.73
N VAL A 109 8.35 -6.04 -4.47
CA VAL A 109 9.17 -7.23 -4.73
C VAL A 109 8.57 -8.36 -3.89
N PRO A 110 8.21 -9.52 -4.47
CA PRO A 110 8.01 -10.70 -3.65
C PRO A 110 9.35 -10.99 -2.98
N LEU A 111 9.44 -10.75 -1.66
CA LEU A 111 10.56 -11.30 -0.89
C LEU A 111 10.57 -12.80 -1.19
N PRO A 112 11.67 -13.39 -1.70
CA PRO A 112 11.71 -14.81 -1.93
C PRO A 112 11.51 -15.51 -0.58
N SER A 113 10.33 -16.11 -0.41
CA SER A 113 10.14 -17.17 0.56
C SER A 113 11.09 -18.30 0.17
N SER A 114 11.98 -18.66 1.09
CA SER A 114 13.08 -19.63 1.00
C SER A 114 14.38 -19.14 0.35
N PHE A 115 15.30 -18.68 1.20
CA PHE A 115 16.64 -19.27 1.16
C PHE A 115 16.47 -20.77 1.37
N GLY A 116 16.48 -21.53 0.28
CA GLY A 116 16.67 -22.97 0.33
C GLY A 116 18.01 -23.24 1.01
N SER A 117 17.96 -24.08 2.03
CA SER A 117 19.08 -24.72 2.70
C SER A 117 20.30 -24.92 1.77
N LEU A 118 21.39 -24.20 2.03
CA LEU A 118 22.71 -24.73 1.70
C LEU A 118 23.07 -25.72 2.80
N SER A 119 22.69 -26.99 2.60
CA SER A 119 23.27 -28.14 3.28
C SER A 119 23.56 -29.24 2.26
N GLY A 120 24.81 -29.69 2.19
CA GLY A 120 25.30 -30.85 1.43
C GLY A 120 25.80 -30.45 0.03
N HIS A 121 27.04 -30.72 -0.40
CA HIS A 121 28.09 -31.62 0.09
C HIS A 121 29.46 -30.94 0.00
#